data_AF-A0A970LDM9-F1
#
_entry.id   AF-A0A970LDM9-F1
#
_cell.length_a   1.000
_cell.length_b   1.000
_cell.length_c   1.000
_cell.angle_alpha   90.00
_cell.angle_beta   90.00
_cell.angle_gamma   90.00
#
_symmetry.space_group_name_H-M   'P 1'
#
loop_
_entity.id
_entity.type
_entity.pdbx_description
1 polymer ?
#
loop_
_entity_poly.entity_id
_entity_poly.type
_entity_poly.pdbx_seq_one_letter_code
_entity_poly.pdbx_strand_id
1 'polypeptide(L)'
;LSLLAGRTVAIGFTPHLAPMKRGMLATVYADLMPGVTAESLHQMYESYYKDEPFVRVLPAGTCPDTRHVSGTNMADIGVFADLRNGRAVLLCAIDNLGKGSASQAVQSLNLMAGLPETAGLVRPGMML
;
A
#
# COMPACT_ATOMS: atom_id res chain seq x y z
N LEU A 1 -8.71 -10.39 3.11
CA LEU A 1 -7.74 -10.98 4.06
C LEU A 1 -8.09 -12.43 4.41
N SER A 2 -9.22 -12.73 5.07
CA SER A 2 -9.58 -14.12 5.41
C SER A 2 -9.63 -15.07 4.20
N LEU A 3 -10.16 -14.60 3.05
CA LEU A 3 -10.17 -15.36 1.80
C LEU A 3 -8.75 -15.75 1.33
N LEU A 4 -7.81 -14.79 1.35
CA LEU A 4 -6.42 -15.03 0.96
C LEU A 4 -5.67 -15.88 1.99
N ALA A 5 -6.00 -15.74 3.27
CA ALA A 5 -5.33 -16.45 4.36
C ALA A 5 -5.85 -17.89 4.56
N GLY A 6 -6.96 -18.27 3.92
CA GLY A 6 -7.61 -19.58 4.10
C GLY A 6 -8.17 -19.82 5.53
N ARG A 7 -8.23 -18.78 6.36
CA ARG A 7 -8.69 -18.85 7.76
C ARG A 7 -9.32 -17.51 8.18
N THR A 8 -10.14 -17.53 9.22
CA THR A 8 -10.71 -16.30 9.79
C THR A 8 -9.60 -15.39 10.32
N VAL A 9 -9.57 -14.16 9.82
CA VAL A 9 -8.69 -13.08 10.30
C VAL A 9 -9.57 -12.03 10.99
N ALA A 10 -9.34 -11.81 12.28
CA ALA A 10 -9.93 -10.71 13.03
C ALA A 10 -9.03 -9.47 12.93
N ILE A 11 -9.61 -8.28 12.76
CA ILE A 11 -8.89 -7.04 12.53
C ILE A 11 -9.33 -6.00 13.56
N GLY A 12 -8.36 -5.45 14.30
CA GLY A 12 -8.55 -4.18 15.00
C GLY A 12 -8.28 -3.04 14.03
N PHE A 13 -9.25 -2.13 13.89
CA PHE A 13 -9.13 -0.97 13.00
C PHE A 13 -9.46 0.31 13.76
N THR A 14 -8.47 1.21 13.83
CA THR A 14 -8.61 2.49 14.53
C THR A 14 -8.22 3.63 13.59
N PRO A 15 -9.20 4.35 13.02
CA PRO A 15 -8.93 5.50 12.17
C PRO A 15 -8.55 6.73 13.01
N HIS A 16 -7.73 7.60 12.43
CA HIS A 16 -7.39 8.90 13.01
C HIS A 16 -7.59 9.99 11.95
N LEU A 17 -8.29 11.06 12.31
CA LEU A 17 -8.44 12.23 11.43
C LEU A 17 -7.25 13.16 11.63
N ALA A 18 -6.43 13.29 10.59
CA ALA A 18 -5.33 14.25 10.58
C ALA A 18 -5.79 15.59 9.96
N PRO A 19 -5.24 16.73 10.39
CA PRO A 19 -5.55 18.05 9.82
C PRO A 19 -4.85 18.24 8.46
N MET A 20 -5.20 17.41 7.48
CA MET A 20 -4.69 17.46 6.10
C MET A 20 -5.86 17.32 5.11
N LYS A 21 -5.72 17.95 3.93
CA LYS A 21 -6.77 17.95 2.90
C LYS A 21 -6.90 16.62 2.15
N ARG A 22 -5.79 15.90 2.01
CA ARG A 22 -5.65 14.72 1.16
C ARG A 22 -4.51 13.85 1.66
N GLY A 23 -4.66 12.54 1.50
CA GLY A 23 -3.71 11.53 1.93
C GLY A 23 -4.33 10.57 2.93
N MET A 24 -3.96 9.31 2.82
CA MET A 24 -4.25 8.28 3.81
C MET A 24 -2.97 7.47 4.04
N LEU A 25 -2.65 7.28 5.32
CA LEU A 25 -1.55 6.42 5.75
C LEU A 25 -2.13 5.32 6.65
N ALA A 26 -1.90 4.07 6.27
CA ALA A 26 -2.22 2.92 7.11
C ALA A 26 -0.94 2.35 7.71
N THR A 27 -0.93 2.13 9.02
CA THR A 27 0.10 1.35 9.71
C THR A 27 -0.51 0.04 10.17
N VAL A 28 -0.03 -1.07 9.62
CA VAL A 28 -0.54 -2.42 9.87
C VAL A 28 0.48 -3.20 10.66
N TYR A 29 0.05 -3.77 11.78
CA TYR A 29 0.85 -4.66 12.63
C TYR A 29 0.34 -6.08 12.46
N ALA A 30 1.25 -7.03 12.27
CA ALA A 30 0.94 -8.46 12.19
C ALA A 30 2.06 -9.28 12.84
N ASP A 31 1.73 -10.47 13.34
CA ASP A 31 2.75 -11.38 13.87
C ASP A 31 3.60 -11.97 12.73
N LEU A 32 4.91 -12.01 12.94
CA LEU A 32 5.85 -12.68 12.03
C LEU A 32 5.79 -14.18 12.22
N MET A 33 5.90 -14.91 11.12
CA MET A 33 6.16 -16.34 11.18
C MET A 33 7.61 -16.59 11.65
N PRO A 34 7.87 -17.69 12.38
CA PRO A 34 9.21 -18.07 12.76
C PRO A 34 10.16 -18.13 11.56
N GLY A 35 11.36 -17.57 11.71
CA GLY A 35 12.39 -17.57 10.66
C GLY A 35 12.26 -16.49 9.59
N VAL A 36 11.20 -15.68 9.59
CA VAL A 36 11.11 -14.52 8.69
C VAL A 36 12.04 -13.40 9.18
N THR A 37 12.93 -12.95 8.30
CA THR A 37 13.81 -11.79 8.53
C THR A 37 13.22 -10.53 7.88
N ALA A 38 13.72 -9.36 8.27
CA ALA A 38 13.31 -8.09 7.67
C ALA A 38 13.57 -8.06 6.15
N GLU A 39 14.72 -8.58 5.72
CA GLU A 39 15.15 -8.66 4.34
C GLU A 39 14.25 -9.60 3.54
N SER A 40 13.98 -10.80 4.07
CA SER A 40 13.10 -11.78 3.40
C SER A 40 11.67 -11.27 3.27
N LEU A 41 11.18 -10.52 4.26
CA LEU A 41 9.84 -9.91 4.22
C LEU A 41 9.78 -8.80 3.16
N HIS A 42 10.79 -7.93 3.11
CA HIS A 42 10.88 -6.86 2.13
C HIS A 42 10.97 -7.42 0.69
N GLN A 43 11.85 -8.40 0.46
CA GLN A 43 11.99 -9.09 -0.83
C GLN A 43 10.70 -9.79 -1.28
N MET A 44 9.94 -10.36 -0.35
CA MET A 44 8.63 -10.95 -0.65
C MET A 44 7.67 -9.89 -1.22
N TYR A 45 7.60 -8.71 -0.59
CA TYR A 45 6.75 -7.62 -1.06
C TYR A 45 7.21 -7.09 -2.42
N GLU A 46 8.52 -6.84 -2.58
CA GLU A 46 9.07 -6.40 -3.87
C GLU A 46 8.74 -7.40 -4.99
N SER A 47 8.97 -8.69 -4.73
CA SER A 47 8.73 -9.75 -5.72
C SER A 47 7.25 -9.88 -6.07
N TYR A 48 6.36 -9.71 -5.09
CA TYR A 48 4.92 -9.81 -5.28
C TYR A 48 4.36 -8.66 -6.12
N TYR A 49 4.83 -7.43 -5.88
CA TYR A 49 4.34 -6.21 -6.56
C TYR A 49 5.21 -5.76 -7.74
N LYS A 50 6.23 -6.53 -8.15
CA LYS A 50 7.22 -6.10 -9.17
C LYS A 50 6.60 -5.69 -10.52
N ASP A 51 5.48 -6.31 -10.89
CA ASP A 51 4.80 -6.09 -12.17
C ASP A 51 3.56 -5.18 -12.03
N GLU A 52 3.29 -4.68 -10.81
CA GLU A 52 2.10 -3.88 -10.51
C GLU A 52 2.37 -2.39 -10.78
N PRO A 53 1.67 -1.76 -11.74
CA PRO A 53 2.03 -0.41 -12.21
C PRO A 53 1.75 0.70 -11.19
N PHE A 54 0.88 0.42 -10.22
CA PHE A 54 0.39 1.40 -9.25
C PHE A 54 0.81 1.10 -7.81
N VAL A 55 1.71 0.13 -7.59
CA VAL A 55 2.24 -0.19 -6.26
C VAL A 55 3.75 -0.05 -6.28
N ARG A 56 4.29 0.73 -5.35
CA ARG A 56 5.74 0.87 -5.14
C ARG A 56 6.09 0.34 -3.76
N VAL A 57 6.89 -0.71 -3.73
CA VAL A 57 7.58 -1.10 -2.50
C VAL A 57 8.82 -0.22 -2.37
N LEU A 58 8.88 0.58 -1.31
CA LEU A 58 9.97 1.52 -1.10
C LEU A 58 11.24 0.79 -0.66
N PRO A 59 12.43 1.38 -0.88
CA PRO A 59 13.68 0.79 -0.40
C PRO A 59 13.63 0.50 1.10
N ALA A 60 14.27 -0.60 1.52
CA ALA A 60 14.29 -1.02 2.92
C ALA A 60 14.70 0.15 3.84
N GLY A 61 13.95 0.34 4.94
CA GLY A 61 14.16 1.45 5.88
C GLY A 61 13.46 2.76 5.51
N THR A 62 12.77 2.83 4.37
CA THR A 62 12.08 4.05 3.93
C THR A 62 10.60 4.05 4.35
N CYS A 63 10.18 5.10 5.04
CA CYS A 63 8.76 5.32 5.36
C CYS A 63 8.05 5.99 4.18
N PRO A 64 6.82 5.55 3.84
CA PRO A 64 6.02 6.23 2.84
C PRO A 64 5.48 7.57 3.38
N ASP A 65 5.32 8.54 2.47
CA ASP A 65 4.81 9.88 2.76
C ASP A 65 3.57 10.16 1.91
N THR A 66 2.48 10.56 2.56
CA THR A 66 1.21 10.86 1.86
C THR A 66 1.33 11.98 0.84
N ARG A 67 2.31 12.88 0.99
CA ARG A 67 2.59 13.96 0.03
C ARG A 67 3.13 13.43 -1.30
N HIS A 68 3.90 12.34 -1.28
CA HIS A 68 4.52 11.77 -2.49
C HIS A 68 3.51 11.06 -3.40
N VAL A 69 2.39 10.61 -2.84
CA VAL A 69 1.32 9.93 -3.56
C VAL A 69 0.13 10.85 -3.87
N SER A 70 0.12 12.08 -3.35
CA SER A 70 -0.95 13.05 -3.56
C SER A 70 -1.13 13.40 -5.04
N GLY A 71 -2.37 13.33 -5.51
CA GLY A 71 -2.76 13.55 -6.90
C GLY A 71 -2.46 12.39 -7.84
N THR A 72 -1.94 11.27 -7.33
CA THR A 72 -1.57 10.09 -8.14
C THR A 72 -2.54 8.92 -7.94
N ASN A 73 -2.35 7.88 -8.75
CA ASN A 73 -2.96 6.56 -8.52
C ASN A 73 -1.97 5.58 -7.83
N MET A 74 -0.88 6.08 -7.24
CA MET A 74 0.15 5.22 -6.62
C MET A 74 -0.21 4.84 -5.18
N ALA A 75 0.24 3.65 -4.79
CA ALA A 75 0.34 3.20 -3.41
C ALA A 75 1.81 2.95 -3.06
N ASP A 76 2.30 3.63 -2.03
CA ASP A 76 3.68 3.47 -1.53
C ASP A 76 3.68 2.62 -0.27
N ILE A 77 4.41 1.51 -0.32
CA ILE A 77 4.49 0.54 0.77
C ILE A 77 5.88 0.57 1.38
N GLY A 78 5.96 0.86 2.68
CA GLY A 78 7.14 0.63 3.51
C GLY A 78 7.01 -0.68 4.28
N VAL A 79 8.07 -1.49 4.29
CA VAL A 79 8.07 -2.83 4.92
C VAL A 79 9.14 -2.85 5.99
N PHE A 80 8.73 -3.14 7.23
CA PHE A 80 9.59 -3.19 8.40
C PHE A 80 9.28 -4.43 9.24
N ALA A 81 10.24 -4.82 10.07
CA ALA A 81 10.10 -5.91 11.03
C ALA A 81 10.68 -5.51 12.39
N ASP A 82 9.87 -5.63 13.44
CA ASP A 82 10.30 -5.62 14.82
C ASP A 82 10.57 -7.07 15.26
N LEU A 83 11.79 -7.53 15.00
CA LEU A 83 12.22 -8.90 15.31
C LEU A 83 12.25 -9.17 16.82
N ARG A 84 12.38 -8.13 17.67
CA ARG A 84 12.39 -8.30 19.12
C ARG A 84 11.02 -8.73 19.66
N ASN A 85 9.96 -8.18 19.06
CA ASN A 85 8.58 -8.49 19.43
C ASN A 85 7.91 -9.47 18.44
N GLY A 86 8.64 -9.94 17.42
CA GLY A 86 8.12 -10.85 16.40
C GLY A 86 6.99 -10.23 15.56
N ARG A 87 7.09 -8.95 15.21
CA ARG A 87 6.02 -8.23 14.47
C ARG A 87 6.49 -7.69 13.13
N ALA A 88 5.68 -7.87 12.09
CA ALA A 88 5.76 -7.13 10.86
C ALA A 88 5.08 -5.78 11.07
N VAL A 89 5.69 -4.72 10.55
CA VAL A 89 5.12 -3.36 10.54
C VAL A 89 5.11 -2.88 9.10
N LEU A 90 3.92 -2.77 8.54
CA LEU A 90 3.70 -2.35 7.16
C LEU A 90 3.08 -0.98 7.15
N LEU A 91 3.63 -0.07 6.37
CA LEU A 91 3.07 1.25 6.16
C LEU A 91 2.62 1.35 4.70
N CYS A 92 1.44 1.90 4.45
CA CYS A 92 0.95 2.16 3.11
C CYS A 92 0.40 3.57 3.02
N ALA A 93 0.94 4.39 2.11
CA ALA A 93 0.42 5.71 1.79
C ALA A 93 -0.30 5.69 0.43
N ILE A 94 -1.48 6.29 0.39
CA ILE A 94 -2.24 6.54 -0.84
C ILE A 94 -2.85 7.94 -0.84
N ASP A 95 -3.23 8.40 -2.02
CA ASP A 95 -4.21 9.47 -2.16
C ASP A 95 -5.62 8.91 -1.89
N ASN A 96 -6.28 9.38 -0.84
CA ASN A 96 -7.62 8.90 -0.44
C ASN A 96 -8.73 9.22 -1.44
N LEU A 97 -8.59 10.27 -2.24
CA LEU A 97 -9.56 10.64 -3.28
C LEU A 97 -9.18 10.04 -4.64
N GLY A 98 -7.89 9.80 -4.87
CA GLY A 98 -7.34 9.13 -6.05
C GLY A 98 -7.40 7.60 -5.92
N LYS A 99 -6.26 6.99 -5.61
CA LYS A 99 -6.11 5.53 -5.43
C LYS A 99 -7.06 4.93 -4.37
N GLY A 100 -7.50 5.72 -3.40
CA GLY A 100 -8.50 5.32 -2.41
C GLY A 100 -9.95 5.39 -2.90
N SER A 101 -10.21 6.00 -4.07
CA SER A 101 -11.57 6.20 -4.58
C SER A 101 -11.63 6.32 -6.10
N ALA A 102 -11.66 7.54 -6.67
CA ALA A 102 -12.05 7.78 -8.06
C ALA A 102 -11.09 7.14 -9.08
N SER A 103 -9.78 7.25 -8.85
CA SER A 103 -8.79 6.68 -9.76
C SER A 103 -8.83 5.15 -9.75
N GLN A 104 -9.11 4.54 -8.60
CA GLN A 104 -9.28 3.08 -8.48
C GLN A 104 -10.56 2.59 -9.20
N ALA A 105 -11.63 3.40 -9.19
CA ALA A 105 -12.84 3.11 -9.95
C ALA A 105 -12.55 3.13 -11.46
N VAL A 106 -11.79 4.12 -11.94
CA VAL A 106 -11.34 4.18 -13.34
C VAL A 106 -10.42 3.01 -13.68
N GLN A 107 -9.51 2.61 -12.79
CA GLN A 107 -8.64 1.45 -12.97
C GLN A 107 -9.47 0.16 -13.17
N SER A 108 -10.50 -0.01 -12.34
CA SER A 108 -11.42 -1.15 -12.44
C SER A 108 -12.22 -1.10 -13.75
N LEU A 109 -12.70 0.08 -14.15
CA LEU A 109 -13.40 0.28 -15.42
C LEU A 109 -12.52 -0.06 -16.62
N ASN A 110 -11.25 0.34 -16.61
CA ASN A 110 -10.30 0.03 -17.68
C ASN A 110 -10.20 -1.49 -17.87
N LEU A 111 -10.02 -2.25 -16.78
CA LEU A 111 -9.98 -3.70 -16.81
C LEU A 111 -11.29 -4.31 -17.35
N MET A 112 -12.44 -3.83 -16.87
CA MET A 112 -13.75 -4.31 -17.34
C MET A 112 -13.99 -4.03 -18.82
N ALA A 113 -13.46 -2.92 -19.34
CA ALA A 113 -13.58 -2.51 -20.73
C ALA A 113 -12.51 -3.12 -21.65
N GLY A 114 -11.59 -3.95 -21.13
CA GLY A 114 -10.47 -4.51 -21.90
C GLY A 114 -9.42 -3.47 -22.31
N LEU A 115 -9.39 -2.32 -21.63
CA LEU A 115 -8.38 -1.28 -21.82
C LEU A 115 -7.14 -1.55 -20.96
N PRO A 116 -5.98 -0.93 -21.29
CA PRO A 116 -4.84 -0.95 -20.38
C PRO A 116 -5.25 -0.40 -19.01
N GLU A 117 -4.90 -1.13 -17.95
CA GLU A 117 -5.22 -0.76 -16.57
C GLU A 117 -4.78 0.68 -16.23
N THR A 118 -3.68 1.12 -16.83
CA THR A 118 -3.07 2.44 -16.61
C THR A 118 -3.70 3.58 -17.41
N ALA A 119 -4.64 3.29 -18.31
CA ALA A 119 -5.22 4.28 -19.21
C ALA A 119 -5.85 5.46 -18.44
N GLY A 120 -5.39 6.68 -18.71
CA GLY A 120 -5.88 7.91 -18.08
C GLY A 120 -5.41 8.15 -16.62
N LEU A 121 -4.59 7.25 -16.06
CA LEU A 121 -4.20 7.25 -14.65
C LEU A 121 -2.72 7.55 -14.40
N VAL A 122 -1.91 7.66 -15.47
CA VAL A 122 -0.49 8.01 -15.38
C VAL A 122 -0.35 9.53 -15.40
N ARG A 123 -0.50 10.17 -14.24
CA ARG A 123 -0.17 11.59 -14.04
C ARG A 123 0.92 11.72 -12.98
N PRO A 124 1.89 12.64 -13.14
CA PRO A 124 2.81 12.98 -12.06
C PRO A 124 2.04 13.55 -10.87
N GLY A 125 2.50 13.27 -9.66
CA GLY A 125 1.89 13.75 -8.43
C GLY A 125 1.88 15.27 -8.34
N MET A 126 0.85 15.82 -7.70
CA MET A 126 0.76 17.25 -7.42
C MET A 126 1.15 17.46 -5.96
N MET A 127 2.32 18.07 -5.75
CA MET A 127 2.74 18.56 -4.43
C MET A 127 2.01 19.90 -4.19
N LEU A 128 0.81 19.82 -3.61
CA LEU A 128 0.02 20.98 -3.15
C LEU A 128 0.22 21.22 -1.65
#